data_AF-A0AA39QR98-F1
#
_entry.id   AF-A0AA39QR98-F1
#
_cell.length_a   1.000
_cell.length_b   1.000
_cell.length_c   1.000
_cell.angle_alpha   90.00
_cell.angle_beta   90.00
_cell.angle_gamma   90.00
#
_symmetry.space_group_name_H-M   'P 1'
#
loop_
_entity.id
_entity.type
_entity.pdbx_description
1 polymer ?
#
loop_
_entity_poly.entity_id
_entity_poly.type
_entity_poly.pdbx_seq_one_letter_code
_entity_poly.pdbx_strand_id
1 'polypeptide(L)'
;MPKGVSLDLIRIEMLNVGVQYVWLDVLCLRQRGGPREDLRAEEWKLDVPIIGAIYDEADVVYYLSGLGLPLTLKEGDLESDRCWFRRAWTEQEVGQSRTIAGDTPDGPLHTKPIDDAGNYEDKILTKFHRQLDSAKTIHGLWRAIRDAGSDINQPTYYESQSLEDAWTALVNEMSTSYRARLLFTYPEPGTGCKKWRPSWKQAMEKPLPSVLWDKKHEVQRDDDDWCEGDWIERGFVRGLAVGGEEAIDRCGELIVENAHGISYAFPILASHQYPIPEDTYTLLSDNLLPLGQYWAVGRRLSNKMFEKMSVFEITDFDERKRLDKLDLSAWSHSILA
;
A
#
# COMPACT_ATOMS: atom_id res chain seq x y z
N MET A 1 31.04 -6.52 6.72
CA MET A 1 30.38 -7.83 6.97
C MET A 1 30.17 -8.01 8.47
N PRO A 2 29.05 -8.63 8.89
CA PRO A 2 28.84 -8.99 10.29
C PRO A 2 29.96 -9.89 10.83
N LYS A 3 30.27 -9.75 12.12
CA LYS A 3 31.34 -10.52 12.76
C LYS A 3 30.99 -12.01 12.76
N GLY A 4 31.88 -12.84 12.24
CA GLY A 4 31.69 -14.30 12.17
C GLY A 4 31.11 -14.82 10.85
N VAL A 5 30.78 -13.94 9.91
CA VAL A 5 30.33 -14.33 8.55
C VAL A 5 31.55 -14.52 7.64
N SER A 6 31.54 -15.59 6.85
CA SER A 6 32.54 -15.87 5.80
C SER A 6 31.92 -15.77 4.41
N LEU A 7 32.68 -15.27 3.44
CA LEU A 7 32.29 -15.29 2.02
C LEU A 7 32.08 -16.72 1.49
N ASP A 8 32.75 -17.71 2.07
CA ASP A 8 32.58 -19.11 1.69
C ASP A 8 31.16 -19.61 2.02
N LEU A 9 30.59 -19.18 3.15
CA LEU A 9 29.22 -19.54 3.54
C LEU A 9 28.21 -18.91 2.60
N ILE A 10 28.39 -17.62 2.27
CA ILE A 10 27.57 -16.92 1.28
C ILE A 10 27.66 -17.64 -0.07
N ARG A 11 28.86 -18.03 -0.50
CA ARG A 11 29.06 -18.77 -1.75
C ARG A 11 28.31 -20.11 -1.75
N ILE A 12 28.35 -20.87 -0.66
CA ILE A 12 27.61 -22.14 -0.56
C ILE A 12 26.11 -21.90 -0.71
N GLU A 13 25.58 -20.88 -0.04
CA GLU A 13 24.17 -20.52 -0.13
C GLU A 13 23.77 -20.11 -1.56
N MET A 14 24.58 -19.27 -2.21
CA MET A 14 24.40 -18.88 -3.61
C MET A 14 24.37 -20.10 -4.55
N LEU A 15 25.29 -21.07 -4.35
CA LEU A 15 25.29 -22.32 -5.13
C LEU A 15 24.02 -23.15 -4.92
N ASN A 16 23.46 -23.17 -3.71
CA ASN A 16 22.22 -23.88 -3.41
C ASN A 16 20.99 -23.22 -4.06
N VAL A 17 21.02 -21.90 -4.23
CA VAL A 17 20.00 -21.15 -5.00
C VAL A 17 20.19 -21.33 -6.52
N GLY A 18 21.28 -22.00 -6.94
CA GLY A 18 21.53 -22.34 -8.34
C GLY A 18 22.35 -21.31 -9.11
N VAL A 19 22.90 -20.29 -8.45
CA VAL A 19 23.71 -19.25 -9.09
C VAL A 19 25.21 -19.56 -9.01
N GLN A 20 25.92 -19.43 -10.14
CA GLN A 20 27.35 -19.75 -10.24
C GLN A 20 28.25 -18.51 -10.15
N TYR A 21 27.72 -17.37 -10.59
CA TYR A 21 28.39 -16.06 -10.56
C TYR A 21 27.42 -15.07 -9.95
N VAL A 22 27.91 -14.29 -9.00
CA VAL A 22 27.13 -13.25 -8.34
C VAL A 22 27.96 -11.98 -8.31
N TRP A 23 27.31 -10.86 -8.57
CA TRP A 23 27.83 -9.58 -8.13
C TRP A 23 27.36 -9.37 -6.70
N LEU A 24 28.29 -9.48 -5.75
CA LEU A 24 27.97 -9.22 -4.35
C LEU A 24 27.88 -7.72 -4.16
N ASP A 25 26.66 -7.23 -4.19
CA ASP A 25 26.35 -5.91 -3.72
C ASP A 25 26.00 -5.97 -2.24
N VAL A 26 26.85 -5.41 -1.37
CA VAL A 26 26.52 -5.22 0.05
C VAL A 26 25.64 -3.97 0.25
N LEU A 27 25.02 -3.53 -0.86
CA LEU A 27 24.16 -2.38 -1.12
C LEU A 27 24.68 -1.11 -0.46
N CYS A 28 25.67 -0.49 -1.11
CA CYS A 28 25.49 0.57 -2.12
C CYS A 28 24.92 1.88 -1.58
N LEU A 29 24.81 1.91 -0.27
CA LEU A 29 24.70 3.08 0.54
C LEU A 29 25.86 3.01 1.52
N ARG A 30 26.93 3.80 1.31
CA ARG A 30 28.13 3.80 2.19
C ARG A 30 27.69 3.60 3.64
N GLN A 31 28.22 2.61 4.35
CA GLN A 31 27.81 2.44 5.74
C GLN A 31 28.28 3.65 6.54
N ARG A 32 27.39 4.17 7.40
CA ARG A 32 27.69 5.32 8.24
C ARG A 32 29.00 5.10 8.99
N GLY A 33 29.95 6.01 8.80
CA GLY A 33 31.28 5.96 9.42
C GLY A 33 32.35 5.25 8.58
N GLY A 34 32.07 4.97 7.30
CA GLY A 34 33.06 4.46 6.36
C GLY A 34 33.98 5.54 5.77
N PRO A 35 35.00 5.16 4.98
CA PRO A 35 35.81 6.11 4.23
C PRO A 35 34.95 6.95 3.28
N ARG A 36 35.30 8.25 3.17
CA ARG A 36 34.59 9.24 2.34
C ARG A 36 33.09 9.37 2.70
N GLU A 37 32.79 9.31 3.99
CA GLU A 37 31.46 9.57 4.55
C GLU A 37 30.86 10.91 4.08
N ASP A 38 31.72 11.89 3.77
CA ASP A 38 31.34 13.20 3.22
C ASP A 38 30.57 13.10 1.90
N LEU A 39 30.82 12.06 1.09
CA LEU A 39 30.11 11.84 -0.18
C LEU A 39 28.80 11.07 -0.03
N ARG A 40 28.59 10.42 1.11
CA ARG A 40 27.51 9.45 1.30
C ARG A 40 26.14 10.03 0.94
N ALA A 41 25.81 11.18 1.51
CA ALA A 41 24.49 11.77 1.32
C ALA A 41 24.24 12.19 -0.15
N GLU A 42 25.27 12.67 -0.85
CA GLU A 42 25.14 13.07 -2.26
C GLU A 42 25.07 11.89 -3.21
N GLU A 43 25.83 10.82 -2.96
CA GLU A 43 25.71 9.57 -3.73
C GLU A 43 24.33 8.93 -3.52
N TRP A 44 23.83 8.87 -2.28
CA TRP A 44 22.53 8.26 -1.97
C TRP A 44 21.38 8.96 -2.67
N LYS A 45 21.44 10.28 -2.86
CA LYS A 45 20.43 11.04 -3.61
C LYS A 45 20.23 10.51 -5.04
N LEU A 46 21.30 10.04 -5.67
CA LEU A 46 21.31 9.55 -7.04
C LEU A 46 21.18 8.03 -7.12
N ASP A 47 21.90 7.30 -6.26
CA ASP A 47 22.03 5.86 -6.35
C ASP A 47 20.78 5.14 -5.83
N VAL A 48 20.18 5.59 -4.72
CA VAL A 48 18.97 4.94 -4.14
C VAL A 48 17.83 4.89 -5.15
N PRO A 49 17.47 6.01 -5.83
CA PRO A 49 16.38 5.96 -6.78
C PRO A 49 16.68 5.05 -7.98
N ILE A 50 17.92 5.08 -8.49
CA ILE A 50 18.28 4.46 -9.77
C ILE A 50 18.62 2.97 -9.62
N ILE A 51 19.10 2.51 -8.46
CA ILE A 51 19.58 1.13 -8.27
C ILE A 51 18.50 0.08 -8.59
N GLY A 52 17.23 0.41 -8.33
CA GLY A 52 16.12 -0.48 -8.66
C GLY A 52 15.90 -0.74 -10.14
N ALA A 53 16.36 0.16 -11.02
CA ALA A 53 16.36 -0.08 -12.46
C ALA A 53 17.42 -1.11 -12.85
N ILE A 54 18.56 -1.14 -12.14
CA ILE A 54 19.64 -2.12 -12.37
C ILE A 54 19.18 -3.50 -11.92
N TYR A 55 18.49 -3.58 -10.79
CA TYR A 55 18.04 -4.84 -10.23
C TYR A 55 16.81 -5.45 -10.90
N ASP A 56 16.03 -4.67 -11.64
CA ASP A 56 14.75 -5.16 -12.16
C ASP A 56 14.89 -6.41 -13.02
N GLU A 57 15.94 -6.43 -13.84
CA GLU A 57 16.26 -7.52 -14.78
C GLU A 57 17.20 -8.57 -14.16
N ALA A 58 17.49 -8.48 -12.86
CA ALA A 58 18.40 -9.37 -12.16
C ALA A 58 17.68 -10.25 -11.11
N ASP A 59 18.21 -11.46 -10.90
CA ASP A 59 17.85 -12.29 -9.75
C ASP A 59 18.54 -11.74 -8.49
N VAL A 60 17.76 -11.10 -7.61
CA VAL A 60 18.28 -10.48 -6.38
C VAL A 60 18.13 -11.40 -5.18
N VAL A 61 19.26 -11.74 -4.56
CA VAL A 61 19.27 -12.46 -3.29
C VAL A 61 19.61 -11.49 -2.16
N TYR A 62 18.72 -11.33 -1.18
CA TYR A 62 18.85 -10.28 -0.16
C TYR A 62 18.64 -10.80 1.26
N TYR A 63 19.36 -10.20 2.22
CA TYR A 63 19.38 -10.64 3.62
C TYR A 63 18.70 -9.60 4.52
N LEU A 64 17.54 -9.95 5.08
CA LEU A 64 16.80 -9.05 5.99
C LEU A 64 17.47 -8.89 7.36
N SER A 65 18.11 -9.94 7.87
CA SER A 65 18.83 -9.92 9.17
C SER A 65 20.30 -9.47 9.05
N GLY A 66 20.76 -9.13 7.84
CA GLY A 66 22.13 -8.74 7.53
C GLY A 66 22.90 -9.80 6.76
N LEU A 67 23.83 -9.35 5.91
CA LEU A 67 24.53 -10.20 4.95
C LEU A 67 25.19 -11.44 5.57
N GLY A 68 24.80 -12.62 5.08
CA GLY A 68 25.31 -13.93 5.49
C GLY A 68 24.87 -14.38 6.88
N LEU A 69 23.87 -13.71 7.47
CA LEU A 69 23.24 -14.13 8.72
C LEU A 69 21.92 -14.88 8.42
N PRO A 70 21.58 -15.90 9.22
CA PRO A 70 20.26 -16.51 9.17
C PRO A 70 19.16 -15.47 9.44
N LEU A 71 18.05 -15.62 8.73
CA LEU A 71 16.83 -14.87 8.95
C LEU A 71 16.28 -15.25 10.33
N THR A 72 16.37 -14.31 11.27
CA THR A 72 15.88 -14.47 12.63
C THR A 72 15.09 -13.23 13.03
N LEU A 73 14.07 -13.43 13.87
CA LEU A 73 13.23 -12.37 14.41
C LEU A 73 13.40 -12.33 15.92
N LYS A 74 13.88 -11.20 16.45
CA LYS A 74 13.93 -10.92 17.89
C LYS A 74 13.05 -9.72 18.19
N GLU A 75 12.58 -9.66 19.43
CA GLU A 75 11.80 -8.51 19.92
C GLU A 75 12.54 -7.19 19.66
N GLY A 76 11.86 -6.25 19.00
CA GLY A 76 12.41 -4.95 18.61
C GLY A 76 13.12 -4.92 17.25
N ASP A 77 13.34 -6.06 16.57
CA ASP A 77 14.02 -6.08 15.27
C ASP A 77 13.20 -5.34 14.18
N LEU A 78 11.86 -5.47 14.18
CA LEU A 78 10.97 -4.81 13.23
C LEU A 78 10.82 -3.29 13.51
N GLU A 79 11.09 -2.90 14.75
CA GLU A 79 11.04 -1.54 15.27
C GLU A 79 12.39 -0.85 15.18
N SER A 80 13.46 -1.56 14.84
CA SER A 80 14.80 -0.99 14.71
C SER A 80 14.86 -0.06 13.49
N ASP A 81 15.52 1.10 13.61
CA ASP A 81 15.80 1.98 12.46
C ASP A 81 16.66 1.28 11.38
N ARG A 82 17.31 0.16 11.74
CA ARG A 82 18.07 -0.66 10.81
C ARG A 82 17.20 -1.65 10.03
N CYS A 83 15.96 -1.88 10.48
CA CYS A 83 15.02 -2.79 9.83
C CYS A 83 14.78 -2.38 8.39
N TRP A 84 14.77 -3.35 7.49
CA TRP A 84 14.53 -3.13 6.07
C TRP A 84 13.12 -2.54 5.83
N PHE A 85 12.10 -3.04 6.52
CA PHE A 85 10.72 -2.50 6.45
C PHE A 85 10.55 -1.07 6.99
N ARG A 86 11.59 -0.51 7.64
CA ARG A 86 11.58 0.88 8.13
C ARG A 86 12.30 1.84 7.19
N ARG A 87 12.56 1.44 5.95
CA ARG A 87 13.19 2.27 4.93
C ARG A 87 12.31 2.28 3.69
N ALA A 88 11.57 3.36 3.48
CA ALA A 88 10.63 3.49 2.37
C ALA A 88 11.27 3.29 0.98
N TRP A 89 12.58 3.50 0.89
CA TRP A 89 13.35 3.41 -0.34
C TRP A 89 14.05 2.06 -0.58
N THR A 90 14.22 1.21 0.44
CA THR A 90 14.89 -0.10 0.22
C THR A 90 14.03 -1.09 -0.57
N GLU A 91 12.75 -0.80 -0.76
CA GLU A 91 11.86 -1.52 -1.68
C GLU A 91 12.24 -1.34 -3.16
N GLN A 92 13.04 -0.31 -3.48
CA GLN A 92 13.68 -0.12 -4.77
C GLN A 92 14.98 -0.94 -4.88
N GLU A 93 15.55 -1.43 -3.78
CA GLU A 93 16.79 -2.21 -3.77
C GLU A 93 16.56 -3.71 -4.06
N VAL A 94 15.39 -4.07 -4.60
CA VAL A 94 15.04 -5.45 -4.97
C VAL A 94 14.46 -5.50 -6.38
N GLY A 95 14.86 -6.51 -7.15
CA GLY A 95 14.42 -6.75 -8.53
C GLY A 95 13.10 -7.53 -8.62
N GLN A 96 12.64 -7.79 -9.85
CA GLN A 96 11.45 -8.61 -10.11
C GLN A 96 11.60 -10.03 -9.53
N SER A 97 12.76 -10.63 -9.76
CA SER A 97 13.08 -11.96 -9.25
C SER A 97 13.90 -11.79 -7.98
N ARG A 98 13.37 -12.25 -6.85
CA ARG A 98 14.02 -12.06 -5.57
C ARG A 98 13.84 -13.23 -4.61
N THR A 99 14.90 -13.50 -3.86
CA THR A 99 14.95 -14.58 -2.88
C THR A 99 15.47 -14.02 -1.56
N ILE A 100 14.73 -14.28 -0.48
CA ILE A 100 15.21 -13.96 0.86
C ILE A 100 16.26 -15.00 1.25
N ALA A 101 17.46 -14.53 1.57
CA ALA A 101 18.56 -15.35 2.06
C ALA A 101 18.60 -15.42 3.58
N GLY A 102 19.44 -16.34 4.08
CA GLY A 102 19.46 -16.76 5.46
C GLY A 102 18.26 -17.63 5.83
N ASP A 103 17.51 -18.14 4.86
CA ASP A 103 16.37 -19.01 5.12
C ASP A 103 16.84 -20.35 5.71
N THR A 104 16.16 -20.80 6.75
CA THR A 104 16.50 -22.03 7.47
C THR A 104 15.23 -22.86 7.64
N PRO A 105 15.29 -24.20 7.68
CA PRO A 105 14.09 -25.05 7.76
C PRO A 105 13.13 -24.71 8.91
N ASP A 106 13.66 -24.23 10.04
CA ASP A 106 12.91 -23.82 11.23
C ASP A 106 12.72 -22.29 11.30
N GLY A 107 12.94 -21.59 10.18
CA GLY A 107 12.97 -20.16 10.08
C GLY A 107 11.58 -19.51 9.91
N PRO A 108 11.51 -18.17 9.97
CA PRO A 108 10.26 -17.42 9.90
C PRO A 108 9.43 -17.67 8.62
N LEU A 109 10.07 -18.03 7.50
CA LEU A 109 9.41 -18.22 6.21
C LEU A 109 8.69 -19.58 6.09
N HIS A 110 9.07 -20.58 6.90
CA HIS A 110 8.49 -21.92 6.85
C HIS A 110 7.38 -22.15 7.89
N THR A 111 7.18 -21.20 8.79
CA THR A 111 6.11 -21.30 9.79
C THR A 111 4.75 -21.12 9.12
N LYS A 112 3.75 -21.90 9.55
CA LYS A 112 2.38 -21.80 9.02
C LYS A 112 1.53 -20.86 9.88
N PRO A 113 0.60 -20.10 9.29
CA PRO A 113 -0.36 -19.33 10.06
C PRO A 113 -1.28 -20.26 10.85
N ILE A 114 -1.82 -19.74 11.96
CA ILE A 114 -2.75 -20.46 12.85
C ILE A 114 -4.20 -20.33 12.40
N ASP A 115 -4.50 -19.38 11.51
CA ASP A 115 -5.82 -19.10 10.97
C ASP A 115 -5.75 -18.59 9.52
N ASP A 116 -6.91 -18.45 8.88
CA ASP A 116 -7.04 -17.95 7.51
C ASP A 116 -6.79 -16.43 7.41
N ALA A 117 -6.76 -15.72 8.55
CA ALA A 117 -6.43 -14.30 8.62
C ALA A 117 -4.91 -14.03 8.53
N GLY A 118 -4.10 -15.09 8.51
CA GLY A 118 -2.64 -14.98 8.43
C GLY A 118 -2.01 -14.59 9.78
N ASN A 119 -2.68 -14.87 10.90
CA ASN A 119 -2.09 -14.72 12.21
C ASN A 119 -1.16 -15.90 12.53
N TYR A 120 -0.19 -15.68 13.41
CA TYR A 120 0.79 -16.66 13.85
C TYR A 120 0.81 -16.73 15.38
N GLU A 121 1.30 -17.84 15.93
CA GLU A 121 1.45 -18.02 17.38
C GLU A 121 2.27 -16.87 18.01
N ASP A 122 3.31 -16.43 17.31
CA ASP A 122 4.07 -15.25 17.67
C ASP A 122 3.55 -13.99 16.96
N LYS A 123 3.28 -12.94 17.75
CA LYS A 123 2.89 -11.62 17.25
C LYS A 123 3.96 -10.98 16.38
N ILE A 124 5.25 -11.22 16.66
CA ILE A 124 6.33 -10.67 15.81
C ILE A 124 6.30 -11.29 14.43
N LEU A 125 5.99 -12.58 14.34
CA LEU A 125 5.92 -13.32 13.09
C LEU A 125 4.70 -12.89 12.27
N THR A 126 3.56 -12.67 12.94
CA THR A 126 2.38 -12.05 12.33
C THR A 126 2.73 -10.69 11.72
N LYS A 127 3.43 -9.83 12.47
CA LYS A 127 3.84 -8.51 11.99
C LYS A 127 4.84 -8.60 10.83
N PHE A 128 5.81 -9.51 10.90
CA PHE A 128 6.80 -9.75 9.86
C PHE A 128 6.14 -10.12 8.52
N HIS A 129 5.24 -11.10 8.52
CA HIS A 129 4.56 -11.53 7.29
C HIS A 129 3.67 -10.43 6.71
N ARG A 130 2.96 -9.67 7.55
CA ARG A 130 2.19 -8.50 7.09
C ARG A 130 3.06 -7.42 6.46
N GLN A 131 4.20 -7.09 7.07
CA GLN A 131 5.16 -6.13 6.52
C GLN A 131 5.77 -6.64 5.21
N LEU A 132 6.07 -7.94 5.13
CA LEU A 132 6.61 -8.57 3.93
C LEU A 132 5.62 -8.56 2.76
N ASP A 133 4.34 -8.80 3.01
CA ASP A 133 3.31 -8.73 1.96
C ASP A 133 2.98 -7.30 1.54
N SER A 134 3.04 -6.36 2.49
CA SER A 134 2.91 -4.92 2.20
C SER A 134 4.05 -4.43 1.32
N ALA A 135 5.29 -4.80 1.65
CA ALA A 135 6.48 -4.57 0.85
C ALA A 135 6.34 -5.12 -0.59
N LYS A 136 5.89 -6.38 -0.73
CA LYS A 136 5.61 -6.97 -2.06
C LYS A 136 4.61 -6.15 -2.87
N THR A 137 3.56 -5.66 -2.22
CA THR A 137 2.52 -4.85 -2.86
C THR A 137 3.06 -3.49 -3.30
N ILE A 138 3.81 -2.81 -2.43
CA ILE A 138 4.48 -1.53 -2.72
C ILE A 138 5.50 -1.66 -3.86
N HIS A 139 6.27 -2.75 -3.88
CA HIS A 139 7.18 -3.01 -4.98
C HIS A 139 6.44 -3.24 -6.31
N GLY A 140 5.35 -4.03 -6.30
CA GLY A 140 4.49 -4.19 -7.47
C GLY A 140 3.93 -2.86 -7.99
N LEU A 141 3.62 -1.93 -7.08
CA LEU A 141 3.23 -0.56 -7.41
C LEU A 141 4.37 0.20 -8.10
N TRP A 142 5.58 0.19 -7.52
CA TRP A 142 6.77 0.83 -8.11
C TRP A 142 7.05 0.38 -9.54
N ARG A 143 7.02 -0.93 -9.77
CA ARG A 143 7.24 -1.49 -11.10
C ARG A 143 6.23 -0.96 -12.11
N ALA A 144 4.94 -0.98 -11.76
CA ALA A 144 3.91 -0.56 -12.69
C ALA A 144 3.98 0.94 -13.03
N ILE A 145 4.58 1.76 -12.16
CA ILE A 145 4.92 3.16 -12.48
C ILE A 145 6.02 3.19 -13.55
N ARG A 146 7.09 2.40 -13.38
CA ARG A 146 8.22 2.31 -14.34
C ARG A 146 7.81 1.78 -15.70
N ASP A 147 7.03 0.71 -15.74
CA ASP A 147 6.61 0.07 -16.99
C ASP A 147 5.65 0.96 -17.81
N ALA A 148 5.01 1.94 -17.18
CA ALA A 148 4.13 2.90 -17.86
C ALA A 148 4.90 3.96 -18.67
N GLY A 149 6.24 3.93 -18.69
CA GLY A 149 7.07 4.77 -19.54
C GLY A 149 7.04 6.26 -19.19
N SER A 150 6.65 6.61 -17.95
CA SER A 150 6.91 7.94 -17.44
C SER A 150 8.42 8.17 -17.44
N ASP A 151 8.87 9.35 -17.90
CA ASP A 151 10.19 9.87 -17.58
C ASP A 151 10.20 10.11 -16.06
N ILE A 152 10.45 9.05 -15.28
CA ILE A 152 10.32 9.11 -13.82
C ILE A 152 11.45 9.97 -13.28
N ASN A 153 11.11 11.19 -12.85
CA ASN A 153 11.83 11.85 -11.78
C ASN A 153 11.66 11.01 -10.53
N GLN A 154 12.52 10.01 -10.36
CA GLN A 154 12.44 9.16 -9.18
C GLN A 154 12.69 10.07 -7.98
N PRO A 155 11.81 10.05 -6.97
CA PRO A 155 11.87 11.03 -5.93
C PRO A 155 13.22 10.90 -5.21
N THR A 156 13.94 12.01 -5.18
CA THR A 156 15.32 12.06 -4.70
C THR A 156 15.37 11.63 -3.24
N TYR A 157 16.28 10.71 -2.92
CA TYR A 157 16.47 10.27 -1.55
C TYR A 157 17.14 11.37 -0.72
N TYR A 158 16.58 11.70 0.44
CA TYR A 158 17.26 12.52 1.45
C TYR A 158 17.28 11.79 2.79
N GLU A 159 18.46 11.61 3.39
CA GLU A 159 18.59 10.90 4.67
C GLU A 159 17.81 11.56 5.81
N SER A 160 17.66 12.88 5.76
CA SER A 160 16.90 13.66 6.74
C SER A 160 15.38 13.61 6.53
N GLN A 161 14.91 13.05 5.41
CA GLN A 161 13.49 12.98 5.09
C GLN A 161 12.78 11.99 6.02
N SER A 162 11.59 12.34 6.49
CA SER A 162 10.78 11.40 7.26
C SER A 162 10.25 10.27 6.36
N LEU A 163 9.94 9.11 6.94
CA LEU A 163 9.34 8.00 6.17
C LEU A 163 8.00 8.39 5.54
N GLU A 164 7.24 9.29 6.19
CA GLU A 164 5.98 9.80 5.66
C GLU A 164 6.19 10.73 4.47
N ASP A 165 7.22 11.58 4.50
CA ASP A 165 7.54 12.45 3.38
C ASP A 165 8.03 11.64 2.16
N ALA A 166 8.82 10.59 2.40
CA ALA A 166 9.25 9.66 1.37
C ALA A 166 8.07 8.90 0.75
N TRP A 167 7.18 8.37 1.60
CA TRP A 167 5.93 7.74 1.16
C TRP A 167 5.05 8.71 0.39
N THR A 168 4.95 9.97 0.83
CA THR A 168 4.20 11.01 0.14
C THR A 168 4.78 11.31 -1.24
N ALA A 169 6.11 11.44 -1.36
CA ALA A 169 6.77 11.62 -2.63
C ALA A 169 6.49 10.45 -3.58
N LEU A 170 6.56 9.22 -3.07
CA LEU A 170 6.20 8.02 -3.84
C LEU A 170 4.74 8.04 -4.32
N VAL A 171 3.76 8.29 -3.43
CA VAL A 171 2.35 8.31 -3.82
C VAL A 171 2.07 9.39 -4.86
N ASN A 172 2.75 10.53 -4.80
CA ASN A 172 2.62 11.61 -5.79
C ASN A 172 3.08 11.20 -7.19
N GLU A 173 4.10 10.34 -7.29
CA GLU A 173 4.61 9.79 -8.55
C GLU A 173 3.85 8.54 -9.01
N MET A 174 2.95 7.98 -8.19
CA MET A 174 2.11 6.85 -8.59
C MET A 174 1.17 7.24 -9.75
N SER A 175 0.95 6.29 -10.66
CA SER A 175 -0.06 6.45 -11.71
C SER A 175 -1.42 6.81 -11.07
N THR A 176 -2.20 7.59 -11.80
CA THR A 176 -3.50 8.07 -11.35
C THR A 176 -4.45 6.93 -10.95
N SER A 177 -4.35 5.78 -11.62
CA SER A 177 -5.12 4.57 -11.31
C SER A 177 -4.77 3.94 -9.96
N TYR A 178 -3.49 3.97 -9.55
CA TYR A 178 -3.09 3.40 -8.26
C TYR A 178 -3.46 4.31 -7.09
N ARG A 179 -3.37 5.62 -7.30
CA ARG A 179 -3.91 6.60 -6.35
C ARG A 179 -5.41 6.40 -6.16
N ALA A 180 -6.18 6.23 -7.23
CA ALA A 180 -7.61 5.89 -7.14
C ALA A 180 -7.84 4.62 -6.33
N ARG A 181 -7.00 3.60 -6.49
CA ARG A 181 -7.13 2.39 -5.70
C ARG A 181 -6.93 2.63 -4.19
N LEU A 182 -5.94 3.42 -3.78
CA LEU A 182 -5.79 3.79 -2.36
C LEU A 182 -7.05 4.51 -1.84
N LEU A 183 -7.65 5.38 -2.65
CA LEU A 183 -8.90 6.06 -2.30
C LEU A 183 -10.07 5.09 -2.11
N PHE A 184 -10.33 4.21 -3.07
CA PHE A 184 -11.56 3.42 -3.13
C PHE A 184 -11.49 2.06 -2.42
N THR A 185 -10.31 1.57 -2.03
CA THR A 185 -10.17 0.22 -1.45
C THR A 185 -9.43 0.16 -0.12
N TYR A 186 -8.66 1.19 0.26
CA TYR A 186 -8.06 1.21 1.60
C TYR A 186 -9.12 1.61 2.64
N PRO A 187 -9.34 0.84 3.71
CA PRO A 187 -10.53 1.01 4.55
C PRO A 187 -10.49 2.19 5.52
N GLU A 188 -9.30 2.62 5.94
CA GLU A 188 -9.15 3.65 6.98
C GLU A 188 -8.83 5.01 6.38
N PRO A 189 -9.21 6.10 7.07
CA PRO A 189 -8.72 7.42 6.72
C PRO A 189 -7.22 7.50 7.04
N GLY A 190 -6.51 8.27 6.23
CA GLY A 190 -5.09 8.56 6.43
C GLY A 190 -4.83 9.23 7.78
N THR A 191 -3.83 8.74 8.51
CA THR A 191 -3.39 9.40 9.75
C THR A 191 -2.48 10.61 9.49
N GLY A 192 -1.97 10.76 8.27
CA GLY A 192 -1.14 11.89 7.84
C GLY A 192 -1.94 13.14 7.47
N CYS A 193 -1.28 14.02 6.69
CA CYS A 193 -1.88 15.26 6.19
C CYS A 193 -3.00 15.00 5.17
N LYS A 194 -2.83 13.98 4.33
CA LYS A 194 -3.83 13.54 3.34
C LYS A 194 -4.68 12.43 3.94
N LYS A 195 -5.99 12.63 4.04
CA LYS A 195 -6.95 11.69 4.64
C LYS A 195 -7.42 10.63 3.66
N TRP A 196 -7.32 10.91 2.37
CA TRP A 196 -7.81 10.01 1.32
C TRP A 196 -6.95 8.75 1.10
N ARG A 197 -5.69 8.75 1.56
CA ARG A 197 -4.72 7.65 1.41
C ARG A 197 -4.10 7.22 2.75
N PRO A 198 -3.58 5.98 2.87
CA PRO A 198 -2.84 5.57 4.07
C PRO A 198 -1.57 6.39 4.29
N SER A 199 -1.17 6.54 5.55
CA SER A 199 0.20 6.91 5.93
C SER A 199 1.18 5.76 5.71
N TRP A 200 2.49 6.03 5.77
CA TRP A 200 3.52 4.99 5.72
C TRP A 200 3.31 3.94 6.81
N LYS A 201 3.00 4.39 8.03
CA LYS A 201 2.72 3.50 9.17
C LYS A 201 1.54 2.57 8.86
N GLN A 202 0.45 3.13 8.34
CA GLN A 202 -0.74 2.40 7.96
C GLN A 202 -0.47 1.39 6.83
N ALA A 203 0.32 1.79 5.83
CA ALA A 203 0.70 0.95 4.70
C ALA A 203 1.59 -0.24 5.11
N MET A 204 2.40 -0.09 6.18
CA MET A 204 3.27 -1.16 6.67
C MET A 204 2.64 -2.04 7.76
N GLU A 205 1.57 -1.59 8.41
CA GLU A 205 0.90 -2.34 9.49
C GLU A 205 -0.34 -3.10 9.01
N LYS A 206 -0.95 -2.67 7.91
CA LYS A 206 -2.22 -3.21 7.39
C LYS A 206 -2.08 -3.55 5.91
N PRO A 207 -2.71 -4.63 5.45
CA PRO A 207 -2.61 -5.05 4.06
C PRO A 207 -3.07 -3.93 3.13
N LEU A 208 -2.25 -3.66 2.13
CA LEU A 208 -2.66 -2.82 1.02
C LEU A 208 -3.58 -3.61 0.06
N PRO A 209 -4.51 -2.95 -0.62
CA PRO A 209 -5.36 -3.58 -1.62
C PRO A 209 -4.54 -4.31 -2.69
N SER A 210 -5.00 -5.46 -3.20
CA SER A 210 -4.22 -6.34 -4.10
C SER A 210 -4.17 -5.86 -5.57
N VAL A 211 -3.06 -6.16 -6.29
CA VAL A 211 -2.67 -5.55 -7.59
C VAL A 211 -3.65 -5.75 -8.75
N LEU A 212 -4.54 -6.74 -8.70
CA LEU A 212 -5.35 -7.22 -9.83
C LEU A 212 -6.59 -6.35 -10.18
N TRP A 213 -6.54 -5.05 -9.88
CA TRP A 213 -7.63 -4.12 -10.14
C TRP A 213 -7.65 -3.68 -11.61
N ASP A 214 -8.76 -3.92 -12.31
CA ASP A 214 -8.89 -3.55 -13.72
C ASP A 214 -9.13 -2.03 -13.86
N LYS A 215 -8.32 -1.40 -14.70
CA LYS A 215 -8.14 0.05 -14.82
C LYS A 215 -9.46 0.74 -15.21
N LYS A 216 -9.85 1.84 -14.53
CA LYS A 216 -10.75 2.85 -15.13
C LYS A 216 -10.94 4.20 -14.42
N HIS A 217 -10.60 4.41 -13.16
CA HIS A 217 -10.65 5.75 -12.54
C HIS A 217 -9.31 6.21 -12.01
N GLU A 218 -9.20 7.53 -11.94
CA GLU A 218 -7.94 8.25 -11.82
C GLU A 218 -8.07 9.27 -10.70
N VAL A 219 -7.15 9.22 -9.75
CA VAL A 219 -6.89 10.36 -8.87
C VAL A 219 -5.78 11.15 -9.52
N GLN A 220 -6.15 12.32 -10.01
CA GLN A 220 -5.28 13.29 -10.68
C GLN A 220 -4.62 14.18 -9.64
N ARG A 221 -3.52 14.84 -10.04
CA ARG A 221 -2.83 15.80 -9.19
C ARG A 221 -2.27 16.94 -10.01
N ASP A 222 -2.58 18.15 -9.58
CA ASP A 222 -1.95 19.40 -9.98
C ASP A 222 -1.32 20.05 -8.74
N ASP A 223 -1.90 21.16 -8.26
CA ASP A 223 -1.62 21.73 -6.94
C ASP A 223 -2.33 20.93 -5.84
N ASP A 224 -3.50 20.35 -6.15
CA ASP A 224 -4.32 19.53 -5.26
C ASP A 224 -4.50 18.10 -5.79
N ASP A 225 -4.88 17.18 -4.91
CA ASP A 225 -5.30 15.82 -5.32
C ASP A 225 -6.80 15.87 -5.61
N TRP A 226 -7.24 15.34 -6.75
CA TRP A 226 -8.66 15.35 -7.11
C TRP A 226 -9.08 14.10 -7.88
N CYS A 227 -10.36 13.78 -7.86
CA CYS A 227 -10.96 12.75 -8.68
C CYS A 227 -12.31 13.19 -9.26
N GLU A 228 -12.64 12.61 -10.40
CA GLU A 228 -13.96 12.73 -11.02
C GLU A 228 -14.67 11.39 -10.99
N GLY A 229 -16.00 11.44 -10.83
CA GLY A 229 -16.82 10.24 -10.76
C GLY A 229 -18.26 10.55 -10.40
N ASP A 230 -19.08 9.50 -10.39
CA ASP A 230 -20.42 9.57 -9.83
C ASP A 230 -20.36 9.84 -8.33
N TRP A 231 -21.11 10.84 -7.90
CA TRP A 231 -21.19 11.22 -6.50
C TRP A 231 -22.62 11.20 -5.99
N ILE A 232 -22.78 10.92 -4.70
CA ILE A 232 -24.04 11.08 -3.98
C ILE A 232 -23.77 12.07 -2.86
N GLU A 233 -24.42 13.24 -2.92
CA GLU A 233 -24.16 14.32 -1.94
C GLU A 233 -24.61 13.91 -0.54
N ARG A 234 -25.71 13.15 -0.43
CA ARG A 234 -26.30 12.70 0.84
C ARG A 234 -26.81 11.27 0.73
N GLY A 235 -26.02 10.32 1.23
CA GLY A 235 -26.42 8.93 1.42
C GLY A 235 -26.38 8.56 2.90
N PHE A 236 -27.49 8.08 3.47
CA PHE A 236 -27.53 7.58 4.84
C PHE A 236 -27.05 6.13 4.86
N VAL A 237 -25.97 5.87 5.60
CA VAL A 237 -25.36 4.54 5.73
C VAL A 237 -25.74 3.95 7.08
N ARG A 238 -26.18 2.69 7.11
CA ARG A 238 -26.49 1.96 8.34
C ARG A 238 -26.06 0.50 8.28
N GLY A 239 -25.97 -0.15 9.44
CA GLY A 239 -25.57 -1.57 9.54
C GLY A 239 -24.06 -1.84 9.47
N LEU A 240 -23.23 -0.80 9.33
CA LEU A 240 -21.76 -0.90 9.29
C LEU A 240 -21.07 -0.24 10.51
N ALA A 241 -21.81 0.15 11.54
CA ALA A 241 -21.29 0.93 12.68
C ALA A 241 -20.44 0.11 13.66
N VAL A 242 -20.68 -1.21 13.75
CA VAL A 242 -19.93 -2.11 14.63
C VAL A 242 -18.87 -2.82 13.80
N GLY A 243 -17.63 -2.86 14.32
CA GLY A 243 -16.57 -3.70 13.75
C GLY A 243 -16.94 -5.18 13.90
N GLY A 244 -16.73 -5.98 12.87
CA GLY A 244 -17.02 -7.41 12.87
C GLY A 244 -15.81 -8.24 13.31
N GLU A 245 -15.97 -9.57 13.25
CA GLU A 245 -14.86 -10.50 13.43
C GLU A 245 -13.95 -10.49 12.19
N GLU A 246 -12.65 -10.73 12.38
CA GLU A 246 -11.71 -10.84 11.25
C GLU A 246 -12.20 -11.92 10.26
N ALA A 247 -12.07 -11.64 8.96
CA ALA A 247 -12.51 -12.50 7.84
C ALA A 247 -14.04 -12.65 7.61
N ILE A 248 -14.89 -11.86 8.27
CA ILE A 248 -16.34 -11.80 7.97
C ILE A 248 -16.70 -10.47 7.31
N ASP A 249 -17.29 -10.54 6.11
CA ASP A 249 -17.83 -9.37 5.45
C ASP A 249 -19.02 -8.79 6.21
N ARG A 250 -19.09 -7.45 6.28
CA ARG A 250 -20.17 -6.74 6.96
C ARG A 250 -21.17 -6.23 5.95
N CYS A 251 -22.45 -6.54 6.17
CA CYS A 251 -23.54 -6.09 5.32
C CYS A 251 -24.27 -4.92 5.96
N GLY A 252 -24.59 -3.91 5.15
CA GLY A 252 -25.38 -2.76 5.56
C GLY A 252 -26.33 -2.31 4.47
N GLU A 253 -26.88 -1.12 4.65
CA GLU A 253 -27.71 -0.47 3.64
C GLU A 253 -27.29 0.98 3.43
N LEU A 254 -27.28 1.37 2.15
CA LEU A 254 -27.22 2.76 1.71
C LEU A 254 -28.64 3.23 1.38
N ILE A 255 -29.10 4.27 2.04
CA ILE A 255 -30.39 4.91 1.78
C ILE A 255 -30.15 6.26 1.11
N VAL A 256 -30.69 6.44 -0.10
CA VAL A 256 -30.57 7.67 -0.89
C VAL A 256 -31.96 8.20 -1.22
N GLU A 257 -32.16 9.50 -1.02
CA GLU A 257 -33.42 10.18 -1.31
C GLU A 257 -33.31 10.92 -2.65
N ASN A 258 -34.29 10.72 -3.53
CA ASN A 258 -34.33 11.45 -4.80
C ASN A 258 -34.87 12.88 -4.63
N ALA A 259 -34.86 13.67 -5.70
CA ALA A 259 -35.38 15.04 -5.70
C ALA A 259 -36.89 15.15 -5.35
N HIS A 260 -37.65 14.05 -5.40
CA HIS A 260 -39.07 13.99 -5.07
C HIS A 260 -39.34 13.54 -3.62
N GLY A 261 -38.29 13.31 -2.82
CA GLY A 261 -38.39 12.86 -1.44
C GLY A 261 -38.63 11.36 -1.27
N ILE A 262 -38.43 10.57 -2.32
CA ILE A 262 -38.56 9.11 -2.26
C ILE A 262 -37.20 8.51 -1.92
N SER A 263 -37.16 7.75 -0.82
CA SER A 263 -35.95 7.04 -0.38
C SER A 263 -35.86 5.66 -1.00
N TYR A 264 -34.66 5.30 -1.45
CA TYR A 264 -34.32 3.98 -1.99
C TYR A 264 -33.18 3.39 -1.15
N ALA A 265 -33.33 2.12 -0.74
CA ALA A 265 -32.31 1.39 -0.01
C ALA A 265 -31.55 0.45 -0.95
N PHE A 266 -30.22 0.45 -0.88
CA PHE A 266 -29.32 -0.40 -1.63
C PHE A 266 -28.48 -1.24 -0.67
N PRO A 267 -28.34 -2.56 -0.89
CA PRO A 267 -27.45 -3.38 -0.08
C PRO A 267 -25.99 -2.98 -0.32
N ILE A 268 -25.23 -2.84 0.76
CA ILE A 268 -23.80 -2.51 0.72
C ILE A 268 -22.99 -3.53 1.52
N LEU A 269 -21.73 -3.72 1.12
CA LEU A 269 -20.80 -4.68 1.69
C LEU A 269 -19.50 -3.97 2.10
N ALA A 270 -18.97 -4.28 3.28
CA ALA A 270 -17.63 -3.89 3.68
C ALA A 270 -16.81 -5.13 4.01
N SER A 271 -15.80 -5.42 3.17
CA SER A 271 -14.84 -6.52 3.32
C SER A 271 -13.71 -6.21 4.32
N HIS A 272 -13.95 -5.26 5.23
CA HIS A 272 -13.01 -4.81 6.25
C HIS A 272 -13.72 -4.51 7.57
N GLN A 273 -12.95 -4.52 8.65
CA GLN A 273 -13.48 -4.35 10.01
C GLN A 273 -13.46 -2.92 10.54
N TYR A 274 -12.93 -1.96 9.76
CA TYR A 274 -13.00 -0.55 10.14
C TYR A 274 -14.46 -0.05 10.20
N PRO A 275 -14.96 0.46 11.34
CA PRO A 275 -16.36 0.81 11.51
C PRO A 275 -16.75 2.04 10.68
N ILE A 276 -17.96 2.03 10.15
CA ILE A 276 -18.60 3.15 9.46
C ILE A 276 -19.84 3.51 10.27
N PRO A 277 -19.78 4.54 11.14
CA PRO A 277 -20.90 4.94 11.97
C PRO A 277 -22.18 5.18 11.16
N GLU A 278 -23.34 5.03 11.80
CA GLU A 278 -24.60 5.35 11.13
C GLU A 278 -24.75 6.85 11.01
N ASP A 279 -24.69 7.37 9.79
CA ASP A 279 -24.76 8.80 9.51
C ASP A 279 -25.07 9.05 8.03
N THR A 280 -25.30 10.31 7.69
CA THR A 280 -25.34 10.78 6.31
C THR A 280 -23.94 11.16 5.84
N TYR A 281 -23.53 10.59 4.72
CA TYR A 281 -22.22 10.79 4.12
C TYR A 281 -22.35 11.34 2.69
N THR A 282 -21.26 11.94 2.23
CA THR A 282 -20.99 12.15 0.81
C THR A 282 -20.27 10.92 0.30
N LEU A 283 -20.66 10.42 -0.88
CA LEU A 283 -20.13 9.19 -1.46
C LEU A 283 -19.54 9.47 -2.84
N LEU A 284 -18.39 8.87 -3.12
CA LEU A 284 -17.73 8.92 -4.43
C LEU A 284 -17.57 7.50 -4.97
N SER A 285 -17.94 7.29 -6.22
CA SER A 285 -17.81 6.01 -6.92
C SER A 285 -16.44 5.87 -7.60
N ASP A 286 -15.92 4.65 -7.63
CA ASP A 286 -14.68 4.26 -8.34
C ASP A 286 -14.85 4.12 -9.85
N ASN A 287 -16.09 4.20 -10.35
CA ASN A 287 -16.37 4.23 -11.77
C ASN A 287 -17.69 4.95 -12.08
N LEU A 288 -17.90 5.25 -13.35
CA LEU A 288 -19.23 5.60 -13.86
C LEU A 288 -20.20 4.43 -13.61
N LEU A 289 -21.36 4.74 -13.08
CA LEU A 289 -22.42 3.76 -12.95
C LEU A 289 -22.90 3.28 -14.32
N PRO A 290 -23.32 2.00 -14.43
CA PRO A 290 -23.44 0.98 -13.37
C PRO A 290 -22.14 0.19 -13.11
N LEU A 291 -21.00 0.60 -13.65
CA LEU A 291 -19.74 -0.13 -13.48
C LEU A 291 -19.10 0.13 -12.12
N GLY A 292 -19.43 1.25 -11.46
CA GLY A 292 -18.89 1.64 -10.16
C GLY A 292 -19.30 0.69 -9.04
N GLN A 293 -18.35 -0.11 -8.55
CA GLN A 293 -18.56 -1.09 -7.47
C GLN A 293 -18.13 -0.53 -6.12
N TYR A 294 -17.03 0.22 -6.08
CA TYR A 294 -16.38 0.65 -4.85
C TYR A 294 -16.71 2.10 -4.59
N TRP A 295 -17.02 2.40 -3.33
CA TRP A 295 -17.47 3.71 -2.92
C TRP A 295 -16.60 4.22 -1.79
N ALA A 296 -15.98 5.38 -1.98
CA ALA A 296 -15.35 6.11 -0.90
C ALA A 296 -16.43 6.86 -0.11
N VAL A 297 -16.49 6.59 1.19
CA VAL A 297 -17.40 7.22 2.15
C VAL A 297 -16.66 8.37 2.80
N GLY A 298 -17.24 9.56 2.79
CA GLY A 298 -16.60 10.72 3.38
C GLY A 298 -17.56 11.84 3.76
N ARG A 299 -16.97 12.97 4.12
CA ARG A 299 -17.71 14.19 4.44
C ARG A 299 -17.14 15.33 3.62
N ARG A 300 -18.04 16.22 3.22
CA ARG A 300 -17.63 17.48 2.60
C ARG A 300 -17.25 18.49 3.67
N LEU A 301 -16.02 18.97 3.61
CA LEU A 301 -15.50 20.01 4.49
C LEU A 301 -16.02 21.39 4.07
N SER A 302 -15.89 22.38 4.95
CA SER A 302 -16.34 23.76 4.68
C SER A 302 -15.62 24.42 3.50
N ASN A 303 -14.40 23.97 3.19
CA ASN A 303 -13.63 24.39 2.02
C ASN A 303 -13.97 23.59 0.74
N LYS A 304 -15.07 22.82 0.76
CA LYS A 304 -15.56 21.96 -0.32
C LYS A 304 -14.73 20.72 -0.64
N MET A 305 -13.64 20.47 0.10
CA MET A 305 -12.84 19.25 -0.06
C MET A 305 -13.60 18.02 0.50
N PHE A 306 -13.31 16.87 -0.08
CA PHE A 306 -13.80 15.57 0.37
C PHE A 306 -12.82 14.95 1.36
N GLU A 307 -13.25 14.82 2.60
CA GLU A 307 -12.51 14.08 3.63
C GLU A 307 -13.02 12.63 3.67
N LYS A 308 -12.18 11.70 3.23
CA LYS A 308 -12.47 10.27 3.28
C LYS A 308 -12.55 9.79 4.74
N MET A 309 -13.55 8.96 5.01
CA MET A 309 -13.79 8.29 6.29
C MET A 309 -13.63 6.78 6.18
N SER A 310 -14.09 6.15 5.10
CA SER A 310 -13.93 4.71 4.85
C SER A 310 -14.34 4.34 3.42
N VAL A 311 -14.58 3.06 3.14
CA VAL A 311 -15.03 2.56 1.83
C VAL A 311 -16.11 1.48 2.02
N PHE A 312 -16.93 1.22 1.01
CA PHE A 312 -17.77 0.03 0.90
C PHE A 312 -17.99 -0.34 -0.56
N GLU A 313 -18.68 -1.45 -0.81
CA GLU A 313 -19.00 -1.95 -2.13
C GLU A 313 -20.51 -2.12 -2.34
N ILE A 314 -20.99 -1.86 -3.57
CA ILE A 314 -22.27 -2.35 -4.08
C ILE A 314 -21.96 -3.44 -5.10
N THR A 315 -21.92 -4.69 -4.64
CA THR A 315 -21.43 -5.82 -5.45
C THR A 315 -22.43 -6.24 -6.52
N ASP A 316 -23.73 -6.19 -6.21
CA ASP A 316 -24.80 -6.55 -7.13
C ASP A 316 -24.88 -5.57 -8.31
N PHE A 317 -24.69 -6.10 -9.53
CA PHE A 317 -24.73 -5.32 -10.76
C PHE A 317 -26.12 -4.76 -11.07
N ASP A 318 -27.19 -5.49 -10.74
CA ASP A 318 -28.56 -5.03 -10.97
C ASP A 318 -28.92 -3.89 -10.02
N GLU A 319 -28.39 -3.89 -8.80
CA GLU A 319 -28.52 -2.78 -7.86
C GLU A 319 -27.78 -1.52 -8.33
N ARG A 320 -26.56 -1.66 -8.85
CA ARG A 320 -25.83 -0.54 -9.47
C ARG A 320 -26.58 0.03 -10.67
N LYS A 321 -27.16 -0.83 -11.50
CA LYS A 321 -28.01 -0.43 -12.63
C LYS A 321 -29.31 0.22 -12.18
N ARG A 322 -29.85 -0.18 -11.03
CA ARG A 322 -31.02 0.47 -10.43
C ARG A 322 -30.68 1.87 -9.93
N LEU A 323 -29.52 2.04 -9.29
CA LEU A 323 -29.04 3.33 -8.80
C LEU A 323 -28.86 4.33 -9.96
N ASP A 324 -28.21 3.91 -11.04
CA ASP A 324 -28.02 4.68 -12.28
C ASP A 324 -29.35 5.14 -12.89
N LYS A 325 -30.29 4.20 -13.09
CA LYS A 325 -31.61 4.49 -13.67
C LYS A 325 -32.47 5.44 -12.84
N LEU A 326 -32.24 5.50 -11.54
CA LEU A 326 -32.97 6.37 -10.63
C LEU A 326 -32.38 7.79 -10.57
N ASP A 327 -31.26 8.05 -11.28
CA ASP A 327 -30.59 9.35 -11.37
C ASP A 327 -30.28 9.92 -9.97
N LEU A 328 -29.79 9.04 -9.08
CA LEU A 328 -29.50 9.35 -7.68
C LEU A 328 -28.07 9.85 -7.46
N SER A 329 -27.21 9.72 -8.48
CA SER A 329 -25.87 10.27 -8.49
C SER A 329 -25.77 11.40 -9.50
N ALA A 330 -24.71 12.20 -9.38
CA ALA A 330 -24.33 13.16 -10.41
C ALA A 330 -22.83 13.08 -10.67
N TRP A 331 -22.41 13.43 -11.87
CA TRP A 331 -20.99 13.60 -12.15
C TRP A 331 -20.44 14.81 -11.38
N SER A 332 -19.34 14.62 -10.64
CA SER A 332 -18.73 15.69 -9.85
C SER A 332 -17.21 15.63 -9.89
N HIS A 333 -16.59 16.81 -9.81
CA HIS A 333 -15.17 16.99 -9.62
C HIS A 333 -14.90 17.27 -8.13
N SER A 334 -14.16 16.37 -7.48
CA SER A 334 -13.93 16.40 -6.03
C SER A 334 -12.46 16.55 -5.69
N ILE A 335 -12.12 17.64 -5.00
CA ILE A 335 -10.80 17.85 -4.40
C ILE A 335 -10.72 17.04 -3.10
N LEU A 336 -9.64 16.27 -2.92
CA LEU A 336 -9.44 15.34 -1.82
C LEU A 336 -8.62 15.96 -0.69
N ALA A 337 -9.08 15.80 0.56
CA ALA A 337 -8.44 16.30 1.77
C ALA A 337 -7.16 15.52 2.14
#